data_AF-A0A3M1ZLL3-F1
#
_entry.id   AF-A0A3M1ZLL3-F1
#
_cell.length_a   1.000
_cell.length_b   1.000
_cell.length_c   1.000
_cell.angle_alpha   90.00
_cell.angle_beta   90.00
_cell.angle_gamma   90.00
#
_symmetry.space_group_name_H-M   'P 1'
#
loop_
_entity.id
_entity.type
_entity.pdbx_description
1 polymer ?
#
loop_
_entity_poly.entity_id
_entity_poly.type
_entity_poly.pdbx_seq_one_letter_code
_entity_poly.pdbx_strand_id
1 'polypeptide(L)'
;WYTPRYHGWSLGAMLGHLNLSDNLGLLQIQLAMRGLNLRLSSTMWDRFNNFTTRIFQRRVVTASLQSMDNNLPRIAEFIRKLKVEVFTRDVFYPPANKNVTLEQAVQVYFLFHWRQHLETMQQTEQQLATLNGESETD
;
A
#
# COMPACT_ATOMS: atom_id res chain seq x y z
N TRP A 1 5.18 20.95 -3.85
CA TRP A 1 4.27 21.49 -2.83
C TRP A 1 3.27 20.39 -2.44
N TYR A 2 2.85 20.30 -1.16
CA TYR A 2 1.86 19.33 -0.72
C TYR A 2 0.46 19.84 -1.08
N THR A 3 -0.16 19.22 -2.07
CA THR A 3 -1.55 19.50 -2.43
C THR A 3 -2.38 18.27 -2.06
N PRO A 4 -3.27 18.35 -1.06
CA PRO A 4 -4.13 17.23 -0.69
C PRO A 4 -5.08 16.88 -1.84
N ARG A 5 -5.14 15.60 -2.24
CA ARG A 5 -6.01 15.11 -3.33
C ARG A 5 -6.65 13.76 -2.98
N TYR A 6 -5.82 12.75 -2.71
CA TYR A 6 -6.29 11.37 -2.51
C TYR A 6 -6.48 11.11 -1.01
N HIS A 7 -7.73 11.13 -0.52
CA HIS A 7 -8.03 11.08 0.92
C HIS A 7 -7.30 12.14 1.76
N GLY A 8 -7.15 13.34 1.20
CA GLY A 8 -6.41 14.43 1.83
C GLY A 8 -4.88 14.32 1.72
N TRP A 9 -4.37 13.36 0.96
CA TRP A 9 -2.93 13.16 0.75
C TRP A 9 -2.47 13.71 -0.60
N SER A 10 -1.24 14.22 -0.64
CA SER A 10 -0.59 14.53 -1.92
C SER A 10 -0.22 13.25 -2.67
N LEU A 11 0.01 13.34 -3.98
CA LEU A 11 0.49 12.21 -4.79
C LEU A 11 1.78 11.60 -4.22
N GLY A 12 2.74 12.45 -3.85
CA GLY A 12 3.99 12.00 -3.24
C GLY A 12 3.76 11.23 -1.94
N ALA A 13 2.81 11.67 -1.11
CA ALA A 13 2.45 10.99 0.13
C ALA A 13 1.75 9.66 -0.12
N MET A 14 0.80 9.62 -1.07
CA MET A 14 0.09 8.41 -1.49
C MET A 14 1.06 7.32 -1.97
N LEU A 15 1.94 7.65 -2.91
CA LEU A 15 2.95 6.72 -3.42
C LEU A 15 3.92 6.28 -2.31
N GLY A 16 4.27 7.19 -1.40
CA GLY A 16 5.12 6.87 -0.27
C GLY A 16 4.50 5.88 0.70
N HIS A 17 3.21 6.02 0.98
CA HIS A 17 2.44 5.09 1.80
C HIS A 17 2.35 3.71 1.14
N LEU A 18 1.99 3.64 -0.14
CA LEU A 18 1.90 2.37 -0.87
C LEU A 18 3.19 1.57 -0.76
N ASN A 19 4.34 2.21 -1.04
CA ASN A 19 5.63 1.54 -0.94
C ASN A 19 5.98 1.11 0.49
N LEU A 20 5.55 1.85 1.51
CA LEU A 20 5.79 1.45 2.90
C LEU A 20 4.88 0.28 3.31
N SER A 21 3.62 0.30 2.88
CA SER A 21 2.68 -0.82 3.07
C SER A 21 3.20 -2.11 2.43
N ASP A 22 3.80 -2.02 1.23
CA ASP A 22 4.45 -3.17 0.59
C ASP A 22 5.59 -3.74 1.44
N ASN A 23 6.43 -2.87 2.01
CA ASN A 23 7.55 -3.31 2.85
C ASN A 23 7.07 -4.00 4.13
N LEU A 24 5.99 -3.50 4.74
CA LEU A 24 5.39 -4.12 5.91
C LEU A 24 4.69 -5.45 5.58
N GLY A 25 3.94 -5.50 4.48
CA GLY A 25 3.33 -6.74 4.00
C GLY A 25 4.39 -7.81 3.73
N LEU A 26 5.48 -7.43 3.07
CA LEU A 26 6.62 -8.32 2.83
C LEU A 26 7.25 -8.82 4.13
N LEU A 27 7.51 -7.93 5.09
CA LEU A 27 8.06 -8.32 6.39
C LEU A 27 7.12 -9.28 7.13
N GLN A 28 5.82 -8.99 7.15
CA GLN A 28 4.83 -9.82 7.82
C GLN A 28 4.76 -11.23 7.21
N ILE A 29 4.74 -11.33 5.88
CA ILE A 29 4.77 -12.62 5.19
C ILE A 29 6.06 -13.37 5.53
N GLN A 30 7.22 -12.70 5.51
CA GLN A 30 8.50 -13.31 5.86
C GLN A 30 8.56 -13.81 7.32
N LEU A 31 7.88 -13.13 8.24
CA LEU A 31 7.76 -13.58 9.63
C LEU A 31 6.84 -14.81 9.74
N ALA A 32 5.71 -14.81 9.05
CA ALA A 32 4.81 -15.96 8.99
C ALA A 32 5.48 -17.20 8.36
N MET A 33 6.32 -17.01 7.34
CA MET A 33 7.18 -18.07 6.77
C MET A 33 8.19 -18.65 7.78
N ARG A 34 8.50 -17.93 8.86
CA ARG A 34 9.34 -18.40 9.97
C ARG A 34 8.52 -18.91 11.17
N GLY A 35 7.21 -19.03 11.03
CA GLY A 35 6.30 -19.47 12.09
C GLY A 35 5.88 -18.37 13.06
N LEU A 36 6.24 -17.10 12.79
CA LEU A 36 5.88 -15.97 13.63
C LEU A 36 4.65 -15.26 13.05
N ASN A 37 3.46 -15.62 13.55
CA ASN A 37 2.21 -14.99 13.14
C ASN A 37 1.85 -13.82 14.07
N LEU A 38 2.40 -12.64 13.78
CA LEU A 38 2.15 -11.43 14.58
C LEU A 38 0.72 -10.92 14.36
N ARG A 39 -0.10 -11.01 15.41
CA ARG A 39 -1.44 -10.42 15.45
C ARG A 39 -1.35 -8.94 15.84
N LEU A 40 -1.12 -8.10 14.84
CA LEU A 40 -1.16 -6.65 15.04
C LEU A 40 -2.62 -6.21 15.25
N SER A 41 -2.89 -5.49 16.34
CA SER A 41 -4.24 -4.96 16.56
C SER A 41 -4.60 -3.91 15.51
N SER A 42 -5.90 -3.74 15.24
CA SER A 42 -6.41 -2.64 14.40
C SER A 42 -5.92 -1.28 14.91
N THR A 43 -5.83 -1.08 16.23
CA THR A 43 -5.27 0.13 16.83
C THR A 43 -3.80 0.39 16.44
N MET A 44 -2.98 -0.67 16.34
CA MET A 44 -1.60 -0.51 15.86
C MET A 44 -1.57 -0.15 14.38
N TRP A 45 -2.46 -0.73 13.59
CA TRP A 45 -2.63 -0.41 12.17
C TRP A 45 -3.06 1.05 11.96
N ASP A 46 -4.02 1.55 12.73
CA ASP A 46 -4.50 2.93 12.65
C ASP A 46 -3.43 3.94 13.08
N ARG A 47 -2.68 3.63 14.14
CA ARG A 47 -1.53 4.45 14.57
C ARG A 47 -0.47 4.52 13.48
N PHE A 48 -0.23 3.40 12.80
CA PHE A 48 0.69 3.35 11.69
C PHE A 48 0.20 4.21 10.52
N ASN A 49 -1.07 4.10 10.11
CA ASN A 49 -1.64 4.95 9.05
C ASN A 49 -1.58 6.44 9.38
N ASN A 50 -1.81 6.84 10.63
CA ASN A 50 -1.68 8.24 11.06
C ASN A 50 -0.22 8.72 11.08
N PHE A 51 0.72 7.81 11.34
CA PHE A 51 2.15 8.11 11.32
C PHE A 51 2.68 8.28 9.89
N THR A 52 2.26 7.43 8.95
CA THR A 52 2.65 7.55 7.53
C THR A 52 2.20 8.89 6.95
N THR A 53 1.02 9.36 7.33
CA THR A 53 0.52 10.68 6.92
C THR A 53 1.49 11.77 7.32
N ARG A 54 1.96 11.75 8.57
CA ARG A 54 2.87 12.78 9.10
C ARG A 54 4.24 12.73 8.44
N ILE A 55 4.83 11.55 8.24
CA ILE A 55 6.14 11.43 7.59
C ILE A 55 6.08 11.92 6.15
N PHE A 56 5.05 11.53 5.41
CA PHE A 56 5.03 11.76 3.97
C PHE A 56 4.41 13.08 3.54
N GLN A 57 3.96 13.92 4.48
CA GLN A 57 3.53 15.30 4.20
C GLN A 57 4.53 16.12 3.37
N ARG A 58 5.83 15.87 3.54
CA ARG A 58 6.89 16.58 2.79
C ARG A 58 7.48 15.78 1.63
N ARG A 59 6.96 14.58 1.38
CA ARG A 59 7.53 13.68 0.37
C ARG A 59 7.19 14.19 -1.04
N VAL A 60 8.21 14.26 -1.89
CA VAL A 60 8.07 14.63 -3.30
C VAL A 60 7.86 13.39 -4.16
N VAL A 61 7.15 13.55 -5.28
CA VAL A 61 6.78 12.44 -6.19
C VAL A 61 8.01 11.67 -6.65
N THR A 62 9.08 12.36 -7.09
CA THR A 62 10.32 11.73 -7.57
C THR A 62 10.95 10.79 -6.54
N ALA A 63 10.97 11.18 -5.26
CA ALA A 63 11.52 10.35 -4.18
C ALA A 63 10.60 9.16 -3.84
N SER A 64 9.30 9.26 -4.10
CA SER A 64 8.38 8.12 -3.99
C SER A 64 8.58 7.15 -5.14
N LEU A 65 8.64 7.65 -6.38
CA LEU A 65 8.89 6.82 -7.58
C LEU A 65 10.22 6.07 -7.49
N GLN A 66 11.33 6.77 -7.18
CA GLN A 66 12.63 6.12 -7.01
C GLN A 66 12.61 5.02 -5.94
N SER A 67 11.88 5.25 -4.85
CA SER A 67 11.74 4.27 -3.78
C SER A 67 10.92 3.05 -4.20
N MET A 68 9.94 3.22 -5.10
CA MET A 68 9.15 2.14 -5.67
C MET A 68 9.97 1.34 -6.68
N ASP A 69 10.71 2.02 -7.56
CA ASP A 69 11.58 1.40 -8.57
C ASP A 69 12.63 0.47 -7.91
N ASN A 70 13.16 0.89 -6.76
CA ASN A 70 14.09 0.06 -5.98
C ASN A 70 13.42 -1.13 -5.29
N ASN A 71 12.14 -1.02 -4.92
CA ASN A 71 11.45 -2.03 -4.12
C ASN A 71 10.76 -3.10 -4.98
N LEU A 72 10.29 -2.74 -6.17
CA LEU A 72 9.57 -3.64 -7.06
C LEU A 72 10.39 -4.90 -7.44
N PRO A 73 11.68 -4.81 -7.83
CA PRO A 73 12.48 -6.01 -8.12
C PRO A 73 12.63 -6.94 -6.92
N ARG A 74 12.75 -6.38 -5.71
CA ARG A 74 12.86 -7.14 -4.46
C ARG A 74 11.58 -7.92 -4.16
N ILE A 75 10.41 -7.30 -4.32
CA ILE A 75 9.12 -7.96 -4.12
C ILE A 75 8.90 -9.03 -5.19
N ALA A 76 9.17 -8.72 -6.46
CA ALA A 76 9.03 -9.66 -7.56
C ALA A 76 9.95 -10.88 -7.39
N GLU A 77 11.20 -10.67 -6.98
CA GLU A 77 12.14 -11.75 -6.68
C GLU A 77 11.69 -12.60 -5.49
N PHE A 78 11.17 -11.97 -4.44
CA PHE A 78 10.59 -12.69 -3.30
C PHE A 78 9.44 -13.59 -3.74
N ILE A 79 8.46 -13.05 -4.48
CA ILE A 79 7.29 -13.81 -4.96
C ILE A 79 7.71 -14.97 -5.86
N ARG A 80 8.64 -14.74 -6.80
CA ARG A 80 9.16 -15.80 -7.70
C ARG A 80 9.85 -16.95 -6.95
N LYS A 81 10.40 -16.68 -5.77
CA LYS A 81 11.08 -17.68 -4.92
C LYS A 81 10.15 -18.37 -3.93
N LEU A 82 8.89 -17.94 -3.81
CA LEU A 82 7.93 -18.61 -2.94
C LEU A 82 7.67 -20.02 -3.46
N LYS A 83 7.80 -20.99 -2.57
CA LYS A 83 7.46 -22.37 -2.90
C LYS A 83 5.99 -22.65 -2.59
N VAL A 84 5.35 -23.50 -3.38
CA VAL A 84 3.91 -23.79 -3.24
C VAL A 84 3.57 -24.34 -1.85
N GLU A 85 4.49 -25.06 -1.20
CA GLU A 85 4.23 -25.67 0.12
C GLU A 85 4.02 -24.64 1.23
N VAL A 86 4.44 -23.38 1.05
CA VAL A 86 4.20 -22.33 2.04
C VAL A 86 2.88 -21.58 1.83
N PHE A 87 2.17 -21.82 0.72
CA PHE A 87 1.01 -21.00 0.33
C PHE A 87 -0.16 -21.15 1.31
N THR A 88 -0.28 -22.30 1.96
CA THR A 88 -1.36 -22.60 2.93
C THR A 88 -1.07 -22.11 4.34
N ARG A 89 0.10 -21.51 4.59
CA ARG A 89 0.44 -21.00 5.93
C ARG A 89 -0.41 -19.79 6.28
N ASP A 90 -0.83 -19.71 7.55
CA ASP A 90 -1.60 -18.58 8.06
C ASP A 90 -0.75 -17.32 8.18
N VAL A 91 -1.30 -16.21 7.70
CA VAL A 91 -0.84 -14.85 7.91
C VAL A 91 -2.00 -14.06 8.49
N PHE A 92 -1.83 -13.44 9.65
CA PHE A 92 -2.85 -12.55 10.19
C PHE A 92 -2.95 -11.28 9.33
N TYR A 93 -4.13 -10.94 8.82
CA TYR A 93 -4.38 -9.75 8.00
C TYR A 93 -5.13 -8.69 8.82
N PRO A 94 -4.44 -7.62 9.30
CA PRO A 94 -5.03 -6.66 10.24
C PRO A 94 -6.27 -5.93 9.71
N PRO A 95 -6.33 -5.46 8.44
CA PRO A 95 -7.50 -4.72 7.94
C PRO A 95 -8.83 -5.49 8.02
N ALA A 96 -8.81 -6.81 7.88
CA ALA A 96 -9.99 -7.66 8.01
C ALA A 96 -10.04 -8.44 9.33
N ASN A 97 -9.11 -8.20 10.25
CA ASN A 97 -8.99 -8.85 11.55
C ASN A 97 -9.14 -10.39 11.50
N LYS A 98 -8.51 -11.04 10.53
CA LYS A 98 -8.62 -12.49 10.31
C LYS A 98 -7.31 -13.07 9.81
N ASN A 99 -7.11 -14.38 9.99
CA ASN A 99 -6.07 -15.09 9.27
C ASN A 99 -6.48 -15.27 7.80
N VAL A 100 -5.50 -15.12 6.91
CA VAL A 100 -5.57 -15.45 5.50
C VAL A 100 -4.42 -16.41 5.16
N THR A 101 -4.52 -17.13 4.06
CA THR A 101 -3.39 -17.93 3.58
C THR A 101 -2.25 -17.02 3.10
N LEU A 102 -1.02 -17.54 3.06
CA LEU A 102 0.12 -16.80 2.53
C LEU A 102 -0.09 -16.37 1.08
N GLU A 103 -0.72 -17.23 0.27
CA GLU A 103 -1.14 -16.87 -1.09
C GLU A 103 -2.08 -15.67 -1.09
N GLN A 104 -3.13 -15.71 -0.27
CA GLN A 104 -4.07 -14.59 -0.13
C GLN A 104 -3.35 -13.34 0.37
N ALA A 105 -2.41 -13.46 1.30
CA ALA A 105 -1.60 -12.35 1.81
C ALA A 105 -0.81 -11.68 0.68
N VAL A 106 -0.16 -12.46 -0.19
CA VAL A 106 0.55 -11.95 -1.38
C VAL A 106 -0.41 -11.17 -2.30
N GLN A 107 -1.60 -11.72 -2.56
CA GLN A 107 -2.60 -11.07 -3.41
C GLN A 107 -3.13 -9.77 -2.79
N VAL A 108 -3.52 -9.77 -1.51
CA VAL A 108 -4.09 -8.57 -0.87
C VAL A 108 -3.05 -7.46 -0.74
N TYR A 109 -1.80 -7.78 -0.38
CA TYR A 109 -0.77 -6.76 -0.19
C TYR A 109 -0.23 -6.20 -1.50
N PHE A 110 0.08 -7.04 -2.49
CA PHE A 110 0.82 -6.60 -3.67
C PHE A 110 -0.02 -6.41 -4.93
N LEU A 111 -1.24 -6.97 -4.99
CA LEU A 111 -2.10 -6.85 -6.16
C LEU A 111 -3.34 -6.00 -5.86
N PHE A 112 -4.17 -6.42 -4.89
CA PHE A 112 -5.46 -5.79 -4.66
C PHE A 112 -5.33 -4.41 -4.03
N HIS A 113 -4.43 -4.24 -3.07
CA HIS A 113 -4.15 -2.95 -2.44
C HIS A 113 -3.71 -1.89 -3.48
N TRP A 114 -2.80 -2.26 -4.40
CA TRP A 114 -2.39 -1.38 -5.50
C TRP A 114 -3.53 -1.05 -6.44
N ARG A 115 -4.33 -2.04 -6.85
CA ARG A 115 -5.48 -1.82 -7.72
C ARG A 115 -6.49 -0.84 -7.11
N GLN A 116 -6.86 -1.05 -5.84
CA GLN A 116 -7.81 -0.18 -5.12
C GLN A 116 -7.33 1.26 -5.07
N HIS A 117 -6.04 1.48 -4.82
CA HIS A 117 -5.48 2.82 -4.77
C HIS A 117 -5.31 3.46 -6.14
N LEU A 118 -5.04 2.67 -7.19
CA LEU A 118 -5.07 3.16 -8.56
C LEU A 118 -6.48 3.64 -8.95
N GLU A 119 -7.50 2.84 -8.66
CA GLU A 119 -8.91 3.21 -8.90
C GLU A 119 -9.26 4.50 -8.16
N THR A 120 -8.86 4.63 -6.89
CA THR A 120 -9.05 5.84 -6.09
C THR A 120 -8.39 7.06 -6.73
N MET A 121 -7.14 6.93 -7.17
CA MET A 121 -6.41 8.04 -7.82
C MET A 121 -7.07 8.44 -9.14
N GLN A 122 -7.46 7.46 -9.97
CA GLN A 122 -8.14 7.71 -11.24
C GLN A 122 -9.48 8.42 -11.05
N GLN A 123 -10.30 7.98 -10.10
CA GLN A 123 -11.57 8.61 -9.76
C GLN A 123 -11.38 10.07 -9.31
N THR A 124 -10.38 10.30 -8.47
CA THR A 124 -10.06 11.66 -7.98
C THR A 124 -9.65 12.58 -9.13
N GLU A 125 -8.78 12.10 -10.04
CA GLU A 125 -8.36 12.91 -11.19
C GLU A 125 -9.50 13.18 -12.18
N GLN A 126 -10.40 12.21 -12.40
CA GLN A 126 -11.60 12.40 -13.21
C GLN A 126 -12.51 13.49 -12.62
N GLN A 127 -12.78 13.45 -11.31
CA GLN A 127 -13.59 14.47 -10.63
C GLN A 127 -12.97 15.86 -10.75
N LEU A 128 -11.65 15.98 -10.56
CA LEU A 128 -10.95 17.25 -10.71
C LEU A 128 -11.02 17.79 -12.15
N ALA A 129 -10.93 16.91 -13.15
CA ALA A 129 -11.06 17.30 -14.55
C ALA A 129 -12.46 17.84 -14.88
N THR A 130 -13.52 17.19 -14.38
CA THR A 130 -14.90 17.67 -14.55
C THR A 130 -15.10 19.05 -13.93
N LEU A 131 -14.65 19.25 -12.69
CA LEU A 131 -14.78 20.54 -12.00
C LEU A 131 -14.04 21.67 -12.71
N ASN A 132 -12.86 21.39 -13.27
CA ASN A 132 -12.10 22.40 -14.01
C ASN A 132 -12.72 22.71 -15.38
N GLY A 133 -13.26 21.70 -16.07
CA GLY A 133 -13.95 21.88 -17.36
C GLY A 133 -15.28 22.63 -17.26
N GLU A 134 -15.99 22.51 -16.14
CA GLU A 134 -17.20 23.30 -15.84
C GLU A 134 -16.87 24.78 -15.52
N SER A 135 -15.64 25.08 -15.10
CA SER A 135 -15.19 26.45 -14.79
C SER A 135 -14.77 27.28 -16.00
N GLU A 136 -14.63 26.66 -17.18
CA GLU A 136 -14.24 27.35 -18.43
C GLU A 136 -15.45 27.78 -19.28
N THR A 137 -16.68 27.54 -18.83
CA THR A 137 -17.92 27.85 -19.56
C THR A 137 -18.78 29.00 -18.99
N ASP A 138 -18.29 29.71 -17.97
CA ASP A 138 -18.93 30.91 -17.39
C ASP A 138 -18.12 32.19 -17.67
#